data_AF-X6M3Q2-F1
#
_entry.id   AF-X6M3Q2-F1
#
_cell.length_a   1.000
_cell.length_b   1.000
_cell.length_c   1.000
_cell.angle_alpha   90.00
_cell.angle_beta   90.00
_cell.angle_gamma   90.00
#
_symmetry.space_group_name_H-M   'P 1'
#
loop_
_entity.id
_entity.type
_entity.pdbx_description
1 polymer ?
#
loop_
_entity_poly.entity_id
_entity_poly.type
_entity_poly.pdbx_seq_one_letter_code
_entity_poly.pdbx_strand_id
1 'polypeptide(L)'
;MNLPREHWAFYKLSKFETFDVRFPTSDFAHGSDAVHVEPDYSAAYIIITFTNNEKKSIEGHGMTFSLGRGNEILIKCIESLMDLIKNMSLDEIWKDMKKFINRLNEDSQMRWLGPNKGVLHMSSGAIINSIFDIISWCYNKPLWKLIIDMDINELISMLNFQYMHIYKDNNEEEEEDIKKVIYNILNDDKENKLKREKELYKEGFPLYTTAAGWIG
;
A
#
# COMPACT_ATOMS: atom_id res chain seq x y z
N MET A 1 7.95 17.69 -2.89
CA MET A 1 8.96 18.36 -2.03
C MET A 1 10.13 17.41 -1.95
N ASN A 2 11.35 17.78 -2.31
CA ASN A 2 12.48 16.87 -2.13
C ASN A 2 12.92 16.91 -0.65
N LEU A 3 12.43 15.98 0.16
CA LEU A 3 12.78 15.85 1.58
C LEU A 3 13.82 14.73 1.75
N PRO A 4 15.10 15.07 1.98
CA PRO A 4 16.17 14.07 2.09
C PRO A 4 15.96 13.10 3.27
N ARG A 5 16.41 11.84 3.09
CA ARG A 5 16.19 10.74 4.03
C ARG A 5 16.80 11.00 5.40
N GLU A 6 17.92 11.71 5.47
CA GLU A 6 18.58 12.11 6.73
C GLU A 6 17.69 12.95 7.66
N HIS A 7 16.62 13.56 7.13
CA HIS A 7 15.67 14.31 7.94
C HIS A 7 14.49 13.48 8.44
N TRP A 8 14.26 12.27 7.92
CA TRP A 8 13.04 11.50 8.18
C TRP A 8 12.91 11.04 9.64
N ALA A 9 14.02 10.88 10.35
CA ALA A 9 14.03 10.57 11.78
C ALA A 9 13.38 11.68 12.65
N PHE A 10 13.33 12.93 12.14
CA PHE A 10 12.69 14.04 12.83
C PHE A 10 11.20 14.11 12.58
N TYR A 11 10.68 13.47 11.53
CA TYR A 11 9.26 13.45 11.21
C TYR A 11 8.61 12.28 11.93
N LYS A 12 7.84 12.57 12.98
CA LYS A 12 7.13 11.55 13.77
C LYS A 12 5.65 11.59 13.50
N LEU A 13 5.03 10.41 13.47
CA LEU A 13 3.59 10.26 13.38
C LEU A 13 2.95 11.04 14.53
N SER A 14 2.18 12.05 14.17
CA SER A 14 1.66 13.07 15.09
C SER A 14 0.13 13.08 15.18
N LYS A 15 -0.54 12.77 14.07
CA LYS A 15 -1.99 12.71 13.96
C LYS A 15 -2.37 11.75 12.82
N PHE A 16 -3.57 11.19 12.90
CA PHE A 16 -4.25 10.63 11.75
C PHE A 16 -5.72 11.06 11.76
N GLU A 17 -6.32 11.06 10.58
CA GLU A 17 -7.75 11.35 10.38
C GLU A 17 -8.34 10.27 9.48
N THR A 18 -9.53 9.79 9.84
CA THR A 18 -10.28 8.81 9.05
C THR A 18 -11.57 9.44 8.54
N PHE A 19 -11.95 9.10 7.31
CA PHE A 19 -13.15 9.61 6.66
C PHE A 19 -13.95 8.45 6.07
N ASP A 20 -15.18 8.28 6.54
CA ASP A 20 -16.16 7.39 5.92
C ASP A 20 -16.81 8.13 4.74
N VAL A 21 -16.28 7.89 3.53
CA VAL A 21 -16.75 8.54 2.30
C VAL A 21 -17.59 7.54 1.51
N ARG A 22 -18.82 7.93 1.15
CA ARG A 22 -19.75 7.10 0.36
C ARG A 22 -20.33 7.92 -0.78
N PHE A 23 -20.30 7.36 -1.98
CA PHE A 23 -20.85 7.96 -3.19
C PHE A 23 -22.14 7.21 -3.56
N PRO A 24 -23.24 7.92 -3.88
CA PRO A 24 -24.52 7.30 -4.22
C PRO A 24 -24.52 6.75 -5.65
N THR A 25 -23.65 5.77 -5.92
CA THR A 25 -23.54 5.14 -7.24
C THR A 25 -24.74 4.25 -7.56
N SER A 26 -25.44 3.79 -6.53
CA SER A 26 -26.67 2.99 -6.67
C SER A 26 -27.80 3.76 -7.35
N ASP A 27 -27.89 5.10 -7.19
CA ASP A 27 -28.88 5.96 -7.84
C ASP A 27 -28.90 5.82 -9.38
N PHE A 28 -27.76 5.42 -9.96
CA PHE A 28 -27.59 5.24 -11.41
C PHE A 28 -27.11 3.83 -11.78
N ALA A 29 -27.21 2.87 -10.87
CA ALA A 29 -26.74 1.49 -11.02
C ALA A 29 -25.26 1.40 -11.49
N HIS A 30 -24.43 2.39 -11.15
CA HIS A 30 -23.03 2.37 -11.53
C HIS A 30 -22.30 1.31 -10.71
N GLY A 31 -21.67 0.36 -11.39
CA GLY A 31 -21.00 -0.75 -10.72
C GLY A 31 -21.89 -1.97 -10.47
N SER A 32 -23.16 -1.96 -10.90
CA SER A 32 -24.05 -3.09 -10.65
C SER A 32 -23.61 -4.35 -11.39
N ASP A 33 -23.63 -5.48 -10.69
CA ASP A 33 -23.31 -6.80 -11.22
C ASP A 33 -24.29 -7.88 -10.71
N ALA A 34 -24.08 -9.14 -11.10
CA ALA A 34 -25.01 -10.23 -10.80
C ALA A 34 -25.14 -10.56 -9.30
N VAL A 35 -24.18 -10.09 -8.49
CA VAL A 35 -24.11 -10.27 -7.04
C VAL A 35 -24.39 -8.96 -6.31
N HIS A 36 -23.80 -7.85 -6.77
CA HIS A 36 -23.88 -6.53 -6.15
C HIS A 36 -24.80 -5.63 -6.98
N VAL A 37 -26.11 -5.70 -6.72
CA VAL A 37 -27.12 -5.01 -7.52
C VAL A 37 -27.14 -3.50 -7.28
N GLU A 38 -26.99 -3.07 -6.02
CA GLU A 38 -27.07 -1.65 -5.62
C GLU A 38 -25.82 -1.21 -4.84
N PRO A 39 -24.64 -1.16 -5.48
CA PRO A 39 -23.41 -0.75 -4.79
C PRO A 39 -23.34 0.77 -4.62
N ASP A 40 -22.97 1.21 -3.43
CA ASP A 40 -22.54 2.58 -3.16
C ASP A 40 -21.03 2.62 -2.99
N TYR A 41 -20.31 2.98 -4.04
CA TYR A 41 -18.85 3.05 -4.03
C TYR A 41 -18.40 3.90 -2.86
N SER A 42 -17.58 3.32 -2.01
CA SER A 42 -17.20 3.91 -0.73
C SER A 42 -15.70 3.76 -0.50
N ALA A 43 -15.14 4.69 0.24
CA ALA A 43 -13.75 4.68 0.64
C ALA A 43 -13.66 4.81 2.16
N ALA A 44 -12.99 3.86 2.79
CA ALA A 44 -12.47 4.05 4.14
C ALA A 44 -11.12 4.75 4.00
N TYR A 45 -11.15 6.08 4.09
CA TYR A 45 -10.02 6.95 3.76
C TYR A 45 -9.25 7.33 5.02
N ILE A 46 -7.92 7.39 4.92
CA ILE A 46 -7.03 7.82 6.00
C ILE A 46 -6.04 8.87 5.51
N ILE A 47 -5.80 9.88 6.35
CA ILE A 47 -4.69 10.82 6.26
C ILE A 47 -3.79 10.58 7.47
N ILE A 48 -2.49 10.36 7.25
CA ILE A 48 -1.49 10.26 8.32
C ILE A 48 -0.57 11.47 8.26
N THR A 49 -0.47 12.22 9.35
CA THR A 49 0.37 13.42 9.45
C THR A 49 1.64 13.12 10.25
N PHE A 50 2.80 13.33 9.64
CA PHE A 50 4.08 13.33 10.32
C PHE A 50 4.57 14.76 10.52
N THR A 51 4.95 15.10 11.75
CA THR A 51 5.40 16.45 12.13
C THR A 51 6.83 16.42 12.65
N ASN A 52 7.63 17.41 12.28
CA ASN A 52 8.99 17.57 12.80
C ASN A 52 9.09 18.57 13.96
N ASN A 53 10.29 18.71 14.53
CA ASN A 53 10.55 19.61 15.67
C ASN A 53 10.31 21.10 15.34
N GLU A 54 10.34 21.48 14.07
CA GLU A 54 10.04 22.84 13.59
C GLU A 54 8.55 23.05 13.30
N LYS A 55 7.69 22.09 13.66
CA LYS A 55 6.25 22.07 13.37
C LYS A 55 5.91 22.09 11.87
N LYS A 56 6.83 21.64 11.01
CA LYS A 56 6.52 21.33 9.60
C LYS A 56 5.90 19.95 9.54
N SER A 57 4.81 19.82 8.79
CA SER A 57 4.09 18.57 8.60
C SER A 57 4.16 18.09 7.15
N ILE A 58 4.11 16.77 7.00
CA ILE A 58 3.89 16.08 5.74
C ILE A 58 2.76 15.07 5.94
N GLU A 59 1.99 14.81 4.89
CA GLU A 59 0.77 14.01 4.96
C GLU A 59 0.79 12.91 3.92
N GLY A 60 0.23 11.77 4.32
CA GLY A 60 0.07 10.58 3.52
C GLY A 60 -1.37 10.19 3.39
N HIS A 61 -1.79 9.93 2.16
CA HIS A 61 -3.17 9.62 1.83
C HIS A 61 -3.30 8.17 1.43
N GLY A 62 -4.23 7.46 2.07
CA GLY A 62 -4.52 6.07 1.78
C GLY A 62 -6.01 5.79 1.84
N MET A 63 -6.44 4.74 1.15
CA MET A 63 -7.81 4.27 1.25
C MET A 63 -7.91 2.78 1.00
N THR A 64 -9.02 2.21 1.44
CA THR A 64 -9.51 0.93 0.95
C THR A 64 -10.97 1.07 0.51
N PHE A 65 -11.33 0.30 -0.50
CA PHE A 65 -12.60 0.42 -1.22
C PHE A 65 -13.66 -0.53 -0.66
N SER A 66 -14.90 -0.06 -0.56
CA SER A 66 -16.07 -0.89 -0.22
C SER A 66 -17.31 -0.42 -1.01
N LEU A 67 -18.45 -1.10 -0.81
CA LEU A 67 -19.69 -0.87 -1.55
C LEU A 67 -20.83 -0.32 -0.66
N GLY A 68 -20.50 0.47 0.36
CA GLY A 68 -21.48 1.16 1.21
C GLY A 68 -21.49 0.63 2.64
N ARG A 69 -22.45 -0.23 2.98
CA ARG A 69 -22.55 -0.84 4.33
C ARG A 69 -21.27 -1.61 4.66
N GLY A 70 -20.76 -1.45 5.87
CA GLY A 70 -19.50 -2.05 6.31
C GLY A 70 -18.28 -1.12 6.12
N ASN A 71 -18.40 0.02 5.43
CA ASN A 71 -17.32 1.00 5.35
C ASN A 71 -16.93 1.53 6.74
N GLU A 72 -17.90 1.67 7.64
CA GLU A 72 -17.69 2.07 9.03
C GLU A 72 -16.84 1.06 9.81
N ILE A 73 -16.93 -0.24 9.46
CA ILE A 73 -16.14 -1.30 10.10
C ILE A 73 -14.68 -1.20 9.65
N LEU A 74 -14.43 -0.90 8.38
CA LEU A 74 -13.09 -0.63 7.85
C LEU A 74 -12.48 0.60 8.55
N ILE A 75 -13.24 1.67 8.72
CA ILE A 75 -12.78 2.87 9.46
C ILE A 75 -12.35 2.52 10.89
N LYS A 76 -13.16 1.77 11.63
CA LYS A 76 -12.81 1.35 13.00
C LYS A 76 -11.63 0.41 13.07
N CYS A 77 -11.46 -0.45 12.06
CA CYS A 77 -10.28 -1.29 11.98
C CYS A 77 -9.01 -0.47 11.69
N ILE A 78 -9.07 0.50 10.77
CA ILE A 78 -7.97 1.45 10.53
C ILE A 78 -7.59 2.18 11.83
N GLU A 79 -8.56 2.78 12.53
CA GLU A 79 -8.31 3.47 13.80
C GLU A 79 -7.60 2.56 14.83
N SER A 80 -8.03 1.30 14.92
CA SER A 80 -7.43 0.32 15.85
C SER A 80 -6.01 -0.07 15.45
N LEU A 81 -5.72 -0.22 14.15
CA LEU A 81 -4.39 -0.53 13.64
C LEU A 81 -3.40 0.63 13.83
N MET A 82 -3.88 1.88 13.77
CA MET A 82 -3.04 3.06 13.99
C MET A 82 -2.43 3.10 15.39
N ASP A 83 -3.10 2.49 16.39
CA ASP A 83 -2.58 2.39 17.74
C ASP A 83 -1.30 1.57 17.83
N LEU A 84 -1.11 0.59 16.94
CA LEU A 84 0.07 -0.25 16.89
C LEU A 84 1.31 0.55 16.48
N ILE A 85 1.16 1.56 15.61
CA ILE A 85 2.26 2.30 14.98
C ILE A 85 2.46 3.72 15.55
N LYS A 86 1.83 4.03 16.69
CA LYS A 86 1.96 5.32 17.37
C LYS A 86 3.42 5.72 17.60
N ASN A 87 3.70 7.01 17.41
CA ASN A 87 5.00 7.65 17.64
C ASN A 87 6.17 7.18 16.76
N MET A 88 5.94 6.29 15.77
CA MET A 88 6.98 5.92 14.82
C MET A 88 7.38 7.13 13.97
N SER A 89 8.68 7.23 13.68
CA SER A 89 9.22 8.16 12.70
C SER A 89 9.16 7.58 11.29
N LEU A 90 9.21 8.46 10.29
CA LEU A 90 9.23 8.03 8.90
C LEU A 90 10.48 7.18 8.59
N ASP A 91 11.62 7.49 9.22
CA ASP A 91 12.84 6.68 9.08
C ASP A 91 12.69 5.28 9.68
N GLU A 92 12.12 5.16 10.89
CA GLU A 92 11.88 3.85 11.51
C GLU A 92 10.96 2.95 10.67
N ILE A 93 9.95 3.54 10.02
CA ILE A 93 9.05 2.83 9.12
C ILE A 93 9.81 2.39 7.86
N TRP A 94 10.46 3.32 7.17
CA TRP A 94 11.06 3.01 5.86
C TRP A 94 12.31 2.12 5.95
N LYS A 95 13.10 2.27 7.02
CA LYS A 95 14.30 1.47 7.24
C LYS A 95 14.00 -0.03 7.38
N ASP A 96 12.81 -0.38 7.86
CA ASP A 96 12.37 -1.78 8.00
C ASP A 96 10.87 -1.89 7.71
N MET A 97 10.51 -1.69 6.44
CA MET A 97 9.12 -1.77 5.97
C MET A 97 8.51 -3.15 6.24
N LYS A 98 9.30 -4.23 6.17
CA LYS A 98 8.83 -5.60 6.49
C LYS A 98 8.36 -5.68 7.94
N LYS A 99 9.15 -5.16 8.89
CA LYS A 99 8.76 -5.10 10.31
C LYS A 99 7.56 -4.19 10.55
N PHE A 100 7.47 -3.06 9.87
CA PHE A 100 6.30 -2.18 9.93
C PHE A 100 5.02 -2.90 9.47
N ILE A 101 5.06 -3.56 8.31
CA ILE A 101 3.94 -4.33 7.77
C ILE A 101 3.56 -5.48 8.72
N ASN A 102 4.55 -6.20 9.24
CA ASN A 102 4.31 -7.28 10.20
C ASN A 102 3.70 -6.75 11.50
N ARG A 103 4.05 -5.55 11.95
CA ARG A 103 3.44 -4.93 13.12
C ARG A 103 1.93 -4.70 12.94
N LEU A 104 1.48 -4.43 11.72
CA LEU A 104 0.05 -4.28 11.40
C LEU A 104 -0.66 -5.63 11.21
N ASN A 105 0.00 -6.60 10.58
CA ASN A 105 -0.64 -7.86 10.14
C ASN A 105 -0.45 -9.04 11.09
N GLU A 106 0.59 -9.03 11.93
CA GLU A 106 1.01 -10.15 12.78
C GLU A 106 0.81 -9.86 14.27
N ASP A 107 0.19 -8.75 14.65
CA ASP A 107 -0.32 -8.57 16.02
C ASP A 107 -1.28 -9.73 16.34
N SER A 108 -1.04 -10.46 17.42
CA SER A 108 -1.69 -11.75 17.68
C SER A 108 -3.21 -11.64 17.84
N GLN A 109 -3.70 -10.55 18.42
CA GLN A 109 -5.13 -10.33 18.62
C GLN A 109 -5.78 -9.89 17.32
N MET A 110 -5.15 -8.96 16.61
CA MET A 110 -5.66 -8.48 15.33
C MET A 110 -5.65 -9.60 14.28
N ARG A 111 -4.59 -10.41 14.23
CA ARG A 111 -4.43 -11.55 13.31
C ARG A 111 -5.56 -12.56 13.42
N TRP A 112 -6.15 -12.74 14.61
CA TRP A 112 -7.32 -13.61 14.82
C TRP A 112 -8.54 -13.18 14.00
N LEU A 113 -8.65 -11.89 13.66
CA LEU A 113 -9.73 -11.32 12.85
C LEU A 113 -9.48 -11.44 11.33
N GLY A 114 -8.29 -11.89 10.92
CA GLY A 114 -7.91 -12.15 9.52
C GLY A 114 -7.64 -13.65 9.32
N PRO A 115 -6.36 -14.09 9.28
CA PRO A 115 -5.13 -13.35 8.98
C PRO A 115 -4.99 -13.04 7.49
N ASN A 116 -4.33 -11.93 7.14
CA ASN A 116 -4.03 -11.52 5.75
C ASN A 116 -5.23 -11.62 4.78
N LYS A 117 -6.44 -11.31 5.28
CA LYS A 117 -7.69 -11.29 4.51
C LYS A 117 -8.71 -10.31 5.11
N GLY A 118 -9.75 -10.02 4.35
CA GLY A 118 -10.94 -9.29 4.81
C GLY A 118 -10.64 -7.89 5.34
N VAL A 119 -11.49 -7.43 6.27
CA VAL A 119 -11.47 -6.07 6.85
C VAL A 119 -10.09 -5.70 7.38
N LEU A 120 -9.43 -6.61 8.11
CA LEU A 120 -8.11 -6.37 8.70
C LEU A 120 -7.07 -6.03 7.63
N HIS A 121 -6.94 -6.90 6.62
CA HIS A 121 -5.91 -6.74 5.60
C HIS A 121 -6.19 -5.56 4.67
N MET A 122 -7.45 -5.31 4.36
CA MET A 122 -7.88 -4.12 3.62
C MET A 122 -7.54 -2.83 4.36
N SER A 123 -7.78 -2.79 5.67
CA SER A 123 -7.48 -1.63 6.52
C SER A 123 -5.98 -1.40 6.67
N SER A 124 -5.21 -2.48 6.85
CA SER A 124 -3.74 -2.45 6.83
C SER A 124 -3.20 -1.93 5.49
N GLY A 125 -3.79 -2.35 4.37
CA GLY A 125 -3.45 -1.85 3.04
C GLY A 125 -3.65 -0.34 2.88
N ALA A 126 -4.72 0.23 3.43
CA ALA A 126 -4.94 1.68 3.42
C ALA A 126 -3.79 2.43 4.15
N ILE A 127 -3.37 1.93 5.31
CA ILE A 127 -2.26 2.50 6.09
C ILE A 127 -0.94 2.36 5.32
N ILE A 128 -0.62 1.17 4.81
CA ILE A 128 0.63 0.92 4.07
C ILE A 128 0.71 1.83 2.83
N ASN A 129 -0.39 1.96 2.08
CA ASN A 129 -0.44 2.82 0.90
C ASN A 129 -0.27 4.30 1.26
N SER A 130 -0.79 4.77 2.40
CA SER A 130 -0.56 6.14 2.86
C SER A 130 0.92 6.43 3.16
N ILE A 131 1.68 5.43 3.65
CA ILE A 131 3.13 5.57 3.81
C ILE A 131 3.81 5.69 2.44
N PHE A 132 3.47 4.84 1.48
CA PHE A 132 4.02 4.94 0.13
C PHE A 132 3.70 6.28 -0.57
N ASP A 133 2.53 6.87 -0.29
CA ASP A 133 2.17 8.22 -0.75
C ASP A 133 3.12 9.29 -0.17
N ILE A 134 3.34 9.30 1.15
CA ILE A 134 4.32 10.22 1.80
C ILE A 134 5.70 10.07 1.17
N ILE A 135 6.16 8.84 1.01
CA ILE A 135 7.52 8.57 0.53
C ILE A 135 7.66 9.03 -0.93
N SER A 136 6.62 8.83 -1.74
CA SER A 136 6.56 9.34 -3.12
C SER A 136 6.67 10.87 -3.14
N TRP A 137 5.97 11.55 -2.23
CA TRP A 137 6.06 13.00 -2.04
C TRP A 137 7.45 13.46 -1.62
N CYS A 138 8.08 12.78 -0.66
CA CYS A 138 9.43 13.06 -0.16
C CYS A 138 10.51 12.92 -1.25
N TYR A 139 10.40 11.89 -2.09
CA TYR A 139 11.29 11.72 -3.25
C TYR A 139 10.92 12.58 -4.45
N ASN A 140 9.77 13.26 -4.39
CA ASN A 140 9.21 14.04 -5.50
C ASN A 140 9.07 13.19 -6.78
N LYS A 141 8.57 11.96 -6.64
CA LYS A 141 8.36 11.00 -7.71
C LYS A 141 6.95 10.41 -7.63
N PRO A 142 6.29 10.09 -8.75
CA PRO A 142 5.11 9.23 -8.69
C PRO A 142 5.51 7.83 -8.18
N LEU A 143 4.60 7.15 -7.47
CA LEU A 143 4.90 5.87 -6.81
C LEU A 143 5.51 4.83 -7.74
N TRP A 144 4.99 4.67 -8.96
CA TRP A 144 5.54 3.71 -9.93
C TRP A 144 7.02 3.99 -10.23
N LYS A 145 7.40 5.28 -10.35
CA LYS A 145 8.76 5.69 -10.65
C LYS A 145 9.67 5.52 -9.43
N LEU A 146 9.15 5.81 -8.24
CA LEU A 146 9.83 5.51 -6.98
C LEU A 146 10.21 4.03 -6.92
N ILE A 147 9.25 3.12 -7.12
CA ILE A 147 9.45 1.66 -7.02
C ILE A 147 10.50 1.16 -8.01
N ILE A 148 10.38 1.54 -9.30
CA ILE A 148 11.33 1.03 -10.29
C ILE A 148 12.75 1.57 -10.06
N ASP A 149 12.90 2.75 -9.44
CA ASP A 149 14.20 3.38 -9.16
C ASP A 149 14.85 2.93 -7.85
N MET A 150 14.16 2.13 -7.02
CA MET A 150 14.76 1.60 -5.79
C MET A 150 15.92 0.67 -6.10
N ASP A 151 16.86 0.58 -5.15
CA ASP A 151 17.81 -0.53 -5.14
C ASP A 151 17.06 -1.86 -5.03
N ILE A 152 17.48 -2.86 -5.80
CA ILE A 152 16.79 -4.16 -5.87
C ILE A 152 16.83 -4.85 -4.51
N ASN A 153 17.94 -4.74 -3.75
CA ASN A 153 18.03 -5.35 -2.43
C ASN A 153 17.14 -4.62 -1.43
N GLU A 154 17.07 -3.29 -1.50
CA GLU A 154 16.12 -2.51 -0.69
C GLU A 154 14.68 -2.95 -0.99
N LEU A 155 14.27 -3.04 -2.26
CA LEU A 155 12.93 -3.49 -2.65
C LEU A 155 12.62 -4.91 -2.14
N ILE A 156 13.54 -5.86 -2.35
CA ILE A 156 13.38 -7.26 -1.89
C ILE A 156 13.29 -7.33 -0.36
N SER A 157 14.04 -6.50 0.37
CA SER A 157 14.02 -6.48 1.84
C SER A 157 12.66 -6.09 2.42
N MET A 158 11.83 -5.37 1.66
CA MET A 158 10.49 -4.96 2.08
C MET A 158 9.45 -6.08 1.93
N LEU A 159 9.75 -7.11 1.13
CA LEU A 159 8.81 -8.20 0.84
C LEU A 159 8.73 -9.20 2.01
N ASN A 160 7.52 -9.69 2.29
CA ASN A 160 7.31 -10.76 3.26
C ASN A 160 7.19 -12.11 2.55
N PHE A 161 8.17 -12.99 2.78
CA PHE A 161 8.22 -14.37 2.26
C PHE A 161 7.65 -15.41 3.21
N GLN A 162 7.11 -14.98 4.36
CA GLN A 162 6.41 -15.87 5.28
C GLN A 162 5.25 -16.55 4.53
N TYR A 163 5.29 -17.87 4.46
CA TYR A 163 4.36 -18.74 3.72
C TYR A 163 4.53 -18.80 2.19
N MET A 164 5.59 -18.22 1.62
CA MET A 164 5.98 -18.48 0.23
C MET A 164 6.93 -19.69 0.18
N HIS A 165 6.44 -20.80 -0.35
CA HIS A 165 7.24 -21.99 -0.61
C HIS A 165 7.44 -22.12 -2.12
N ILE A 166 8.68 -22.01 -2.59
CA ILE A 166 9.01 -22.35 -3.98
C ILE A 166 9.52 -23.78 -3.96
N TYR A 167 8.87 -24.64 -4.75
CA TYR A 167 9.33 -26.00 -4.99
C TYR A 167 10.02 -26.04 -6.34
N LYS A 168 11.32 -26.35 -6.34
CA LYS A 168 12.09 -26.60 -7.55
C LYS A 168 12.72 -27.98 -7.47
N ASP A 169 12.50 -28.80 -8.49
CA ASP A 169 13.01 -30.18 -8.57
C ASP A 169 12.69 -31.03 -7.32
N ASN A 170 11.48 -30.86 -6.75
CA ASN A 170 10.99 -31.50 -5.52
C ASN A 170 11.73 -31.12 -4.22
N ASN A 171 12.54 -30.06 -4.24
CA ASN A 171 13.13 -29.47 -3.03
C ASN A 171 12.46 -28.13 -2.72
N GLU A 172 12.28 -27.84 -1.43
CA GLU A 172 11.81 -26.56 -0.95
C GLU A 172 12.98 -25.57 -0.93
N GLU A 173 12.83 -24.46 -1.65
CA GLU A 173 13.82 -23.37 -1.64
C GLU A 173 13.72 -22.57 -0.33
N GLU A 174 14.87 -22.23 0.26
CA GLU A 174 14.92 -21.35 1.43
C GLU A 174 14.57 -19.90 1.02
N GLU A 175 14.17 -19.05 1.98
CA GLU A 175 13.85 -17.62 1.73
C GLU A 175 14.97 -16.91 0.93
N GLU A 176 16.22 -17.27 1.18
CA GLU A 176 17.38 -16.68 0.50
C GLU A 176 17.47 -17.06 -0.98
N ASP A 177 17.02 -18.26 -1.35
CA ASP A 177 16.99 -18.69 -2.75
C ASP A 177 15.87 -18.00 -3.52
N ILE A 178 14.70 -17.82 -2.91
CA ILE A 178 13.61 -17.01 -3.46
C ILE A 178 14.08 -15.58 -3.74
N LYS A 179 14.79 -14.96 -2.79
CA LYS A 179 15.36 -13.61 -2.97
C LYS A 179 16.34 -13.55 -4.13
N LYS A 180 17.23 -14.54 -4.28
CA LYS A 180 18.16 -14.62 -5.42
C LYS A 180 17.42 -14.74 -6.75
N VAL A 181 16.38 -15.56 -6.82
CA VAL A 181 15.55 -15.71 -8.04
C VAL A 181 14.94 -14.37 -8.42
N ILE A 182 14.31 -13.66 -7.46
CA ILE A 182 13.73 -12.34 -7.70
C ILE A 182 14.79 -11.32 -8.12
N TYR A 183 15.94 -11.31 -7.42
CA TYR A 183 17.05 -10.41 -7.75
C TYR A 183 17.51 -10.61 -9.20
N ASN A 184 17.71 -11.86 -9.63
CA ASN A 184 18.15 -12.17 -10.99
C ASN A 184 17.11 -11.72 -12.03
N ILE A 185 15.82 -12.02 -11.81
CA ILE A 185 14.73 -11.57 -12.69
C ILE A 185 14.75 -10.05 -12.86
N LEU A 186 14.89 -9.29 -11.77
CA LEU A 186 14.89 -7.83 -11.80
C LEU A 186 16.20 -7.25 -12.38
N ASN A 187 17.34 -7.90 -12.11
CA ASN A 187 18.64 -7.44 -12.55
C ASN A 187 18.86 -7.67 -14.05
N ASP A 188 18.47 -8.82 -14.58
CA ASP A 188 18.63 -9.18 -15.99
C ASP A 188 17.82 -8.26 -16.92
N ASP A 189 16.77 -7.63 -16.39
CA ASP A 189 15.86 -6.78 -17.14
C ASP A 189 16.17 -5.27 -17.03
N LYS A 190 17.31 -4.91 -16.41
CA LYS A 190 17.74 -3.51 -16.20
C LYS A 190 17.92 -2.73 -17.51
N GLU A 191 18.49 -3.35 -18.55
CA GLU A 191 18.71 -2.68 -19.83
C GLU A 191 17.39 -2.31 -20.51
N ASN A 192 16.40 -3.21 -20.46
CA ASN A 192 15.08 -2.96 -21.03
C ASN A 192 14.26 -1.98 -20.20
N LYS A 193 14.53 -1.84 -18.89
CA LYS A 193 13.80 -0.90 -18.00
C LYS A 193 13.80 0.51 -18.57
N LEU A 194 14.96 1.03 -19.00
CA LEU A 194 15.08 2.38 -19.55
C LEU A 194 14.32 2.55 -20.87
N LYS A 195 14.28 1.49 -21.70
CA LYS A 195 13.50 1.48 -22.94
C LYS A 195 11.99 1.51 -22.65
N ARG A 196 11.51 0.62 -21.77
CA ARG A 196 10.10 0.56 -21.37
C ARG A 196 9.62 1.83 -20.67
N GLU A 197 10.47 2.47 -19.88
CA GLU A 197 10.14 3.75 -19.25
C GLU A 197 9.90 4.83 -20.32
N LYS A 198 10.77 4.93 -21.33
CA LYS A 198 10.58 5.88 -22.45
C LYS A 198 9.31 5.56 -23.25
N GLU A 199 9.03 4.28 -23.48
CA GLU A 199 7.80 3.84 -24.14
C GLU A 199 6.56 4.21 -23.32
N LEU A 200 6.57 3.99 -22.00
CA LEU A 200 5.47 4.35 -21.10
C LEU A 200 5.18 5.86 -21.13
N TYR A 201 6.21 6.71 -21.14
CA TYR A 201 6.02 8.17 -21.26
C TYR A 201 5.45 8.60 -22.61
N LYS A 202 5.74 7.85 -23.67
CA LYS A 202 5.32 8.17 -25.04
C LYS A 202 3.93 7.63 -25.36
N GLU A 203 3.61 6.42 -24.90
CA GLU A 203 2.47 5.63 -25.36
C GLU A 203 1.44 5.35 -24.26
N GLY A 204 1.81 5.57 -22.99
CA GLY A 204 0.98 5.21 -21.85
C GLY A 204 0.91 3.70 -21.62
N PHE A 205 -0.04 3.27 -20.78
CA PHE A 205 -0.32 1.86 -20.53
C PHE A 205 -1.70 1.52 -21.12
N PRO A 206 -1.86 0.45 -21.93
CA PRO A 206 -3.15 0.09 -22.52
C PRO A 206 -4.23 -0.13 -21.44
N LEU A 207 -5.43 0.40 -21.66
CA LEU A 207 -6.58 0.28 -20.76
C LEU A 207 -7.75 -0.41 -21.46
N TYR A 208 -8.59 -1.09 -20.68
CA TYR A 208 -9.92 -1.53 -21.10
C TYR A 208 -10.97 -0.84 -20.21
N THR A 209 -12.24 -0.86 -20.62
CA THR A 209 -13.33 -0.22 -19.88
C THR A 209 -14.38 -1.25 -19.47
N THR A 210 -14.84 -1.15 -18.21
CA THR A 210 -15.98 -1.89 -17.67
C THR A 210 -17.26 -1.05 -17.62
N ALA A 211 -17.19 0.25 -17.95
CA ALA A 211 -18.29 1.19 -17.76
C ALA A 211 -19.54 0.87 -18.61
N ALA A 212 -19.38 0.12 -19.71
CA ALA A 212 -20.46 -0.30 -20.59
C ALA A 212 -21.06 -1.68 -20.22
N GLY A 213 -20.55 -2.33 -19.17
CA GLY A 213 -20.89 -3.71 -18.81
C GLY A 213 -21.72 -3.88 -17.54
N TRP A 214 -22.12 -2.79 -16.88
CA TRP A 214 -22.99 -2.85 -15.70
C TRP A 214 -24.37 -3.40 -16.07
N ILE A 215 -24.96 -4.21 -15.19
CA ILE A 215 -26.17 -4.98 -15.51
C ILE A 215 -27.44 -4.12 -15.54
N GLY A 216 -27.42 -2.94 -14.91
CA GLY A 216 -28.60 -2.09 -14.73
C GLY A 216 -29.40 -2.59 -13.55
#